data_AF-A0A022QCX8-F1
#
_entry.id   AF-A0A022QCX8-F1
#
_cell.length_a   1.000
_cell.length_b   1.000
_cell.length_c   1.000
_cell.angle_alpha   90.00
_cell.angle_beta   90.00
_cell.angle_gamma   90.00
#
_symmetry.space_group_name_H-M   'P 1'
#
loop_
_entity.id
_entity.type
_entity.pdbx_description
1 polymer ?
#
loop_
_entity_poly.entity_id
_entity_poly.type
_entity_poly.pdbx_seq_one_letter_code
_entity_poly.pdbx_strand_id
1 'polypeptide(L)'
;MSQKSFTTDKKSRKKKKFPSPSRARSISPPRSAAALVDRDLLTEDFSPENSNPRSFPHSVKQQCWDKAEKIKGRDPDRWRRDPLGNTVFRKLVGCPGCLCHDYDHIVPYSKGGKSTLENCQVLQATVNRSKGNRTEISKSDLIQKSAYCRVSGRDMDLLELSAFGNVRRGQDSGGCKIQ
;
A
#
# COMPACT_ATOMS: atom_id res chain seq x y z
N MET A 1 -40.03 35.27 25.96
CA MET A 1 -38.70 34.75 26.31
C MET A 1 -38.90 33.58 27.27
N SER A 2 -38.87 32.34 26.76
CA SER A 2 -39.08 31.13 27.57
C SER A 2 -37.74 30.42 27.78
N GLN A 3 -37.42 30.14 29.04
CA GLN A 3 -36.12 29.63 29.49
C GLN A 3 -35.97 28.14 29.13
N LYS A 4 -34.78 27.77 28.64
CA LYS A 4 -34.36 26.39 28.34
C LYS A 4 -33.84 25.73 29.61
N SER A 5 -34.40 24.58 29.99
CA SER A 5 -33.82 23.68 30.99
C SER A 5 -32.91 22.67 30.30
N PHE A 6 -31.62 22.68 30.64
CA PHE A 6 -30.64 21.66 30.26
C PHE A 6 -30.39 20.77 31.48
N THR A 7 -30.80 19.50 31.42
CA THR A 7 -30.41 18.48 32.39
C THR A 7 -29.11 17.81 31.90
N THR A 8 -28.12 17.71 32.79
CA THR A 8 -26.84 17.08 32.52
C THR A 8 -26.85 15.66 33.11
N ASP A 9 -26.78 14.65 32.24
CA ASP A 9 -26.72 13.26 32.67
C ASP A 9 -25.26 12.76 32.68
N LYS A 10 -24.75 12.48 33.87
CA LYS A 10 -23.36 12.09 34.14
C LYS A 10 -23.34 10.61 34.51
N LYS A 11 -22.93 9.72 33.59
CA LYS A 11 -22.81 8.28 33.89
C LYS A 11 -21.43 7.69 33.53
N SER A 12 -20.59 7.63 34.57
CA SER A 12 -19.69 6.53 34.98
C SER A 12 -18.99 5.69 33.88
N ARG A 13 -17.68 5.96 33.67
CA ARG A 13 -16.72 5.06 32.97
C ARG A 13 -16.22 3.94 33.92
N LYS A 14 -16.53 2.67 33.63
CA LYS A 14 -15.91 1.51 34.30
C LYS A 14 -14.57 1.15 33.63
N LYS A 15 -13.48 1.22 34.39
CA LYS A 15 -12.12 0.78 34.01
C LYS A 15 -12.05 -0.75 34.02
N LYS A 16 -11.70 -1.39 32.89
CA LYS A 16 -11.36 -2.82 32.83
C LYS A 16 -9.84 -2.99 32.99
N LYS A 17 -9.44 -3.85 33.92
CA LYS A 17 -8.04 -4.18 34.28
C LYS A 17 -7.48 -5.22 33.30
N PHE A 18 -6.24 -5.03 32.85
CA PHE A 18 -5.45 -6.02 32.11
C PHE A 18 -4.67 -6.91 33.08
N PRO A 19 -4.58 -8.23 32.88
CA PRO A 19 -3.62 -9.08 33.60
C PRO A 19 -2.25 -9.12 32.89
N SER A 20 -1.19 -8.98 33.68
CA SER A 20 0.23 -9.10 33.30
C SER A 20 0.70 -10.57 33.28
N PRO A 21 1.86 -10.89 32.66
CA PRO A 21 2.18 -12.21 32.14
C PRO A 21 2.86 -13.11 33.18
N SER A 22 2.66 -14.43 33.05
CA SER A 22 3.34 -15.43 33.86
C SER A 22 4.32 -16.29 33.04
N ARG A 23 5.58 -16.20 33.51
CA ARG A 23 6.54 -17.29 33.73
C ARG A 23 7.42 -17.76 32.58
N ALA A 24 8.67 -17.31 32.67
CA ALA A 24 9.86 -17.90 32.08
C ALA A 24 10.10 -19.34 32.58
N ARG A 25 10.65 -20.18 31.69
CA ARG A 25 11.47 -21.35 32.05
C ARG A 25 12.72 -21.34 31.20
N SER A 26 13.83 -21.64 31.84
CA SER A 26 15.21 -21.48 31.39
C SER A 26 15.93 -22.84 31.31
N ILE A 27 17.06 -22.87 30.56
CA ILE A 27 18.25 -23.76 30.68
C ILE A 27 18.08 -25.17 30.02
N SER A 28 18.97 -25.77 29.20
CA SER A 28 20.25 -25.46 28.50
C SER A 28 20.62 -26.68 27.58
N PRO A 29 21.63 -26.60 26.68
CA PRO A 29 21.98 -27.60 25.61
C PRO A 29 23.14 -28.56 26.04
N PRO A 30 23.89 -29.26 25.14
CA PRO A 30 23.62 -30.06 23.93
C PRO A 30 24.13 -31.53 24.08
N ARG A 31 24.00 -32.40 23.07
CA ARG A 31 24.90 -33.56 22.87
C ARG A 31 25.04 -33.94 21.39
N SER A 32 26.29 -34.01 20.94
CA SER A 32 26.76 -34.32 19.58
C SER A 32 26.63 -35.81 19.23
N ALA A 33 26.46 -36.13 17.94
CA ALA A 33 27.02 -37.31 17.30
C ALA A 33 27.07 -37.09 15.77
N ALA A 34 28.26 -37.26 15.20
CA ALA A 34 28.52 -37.26 13.76
C ALA A 34 28.41 -38.69 13.20
N ALA A 35 27.80 -38.84 12.02
CA ALA A 35 28.04 -39.88 11.00
C ALA A 35 26.98 -39.65 9.90
N LEU A 36 27.36 -39.19 8.70
CA LEU A 36 27.68 -39.99 7.49
C LEU A 36 26.46 -40.69 6.88
N VAL A 37 26.35 -40.58 5.55
CA VAL A 37 25.34 -41.07 4.59
C VAL A 37 24.07 -40.20 4.54
N ASP A 38 23.53 -39.77 3.40
CA ASP A 38 23.69 -40.17 2.01
C ASP A 38 23.42 -38.95 1.11
N ARG A 39 24.21 -38.82 0.04
CA ARG A 39 24.07 -37.76 -0.96
C ARG A 39 23.09 -38.27 -2.00
N ASP A 40 21.82 -38.34 -1.62
CA ASP A 40 20.77 -38.54 -2.61
C ASP A 40 20.44 -37.20 -3.26
N LEU A 41 21.13 -36.99 -4.38
CA LEU A 41 20.89 -35.92 -5.34
C LEU A 41 19.55 -36.22 -6.02
N LEU A 42 18.45 -35.96 -5.31
CA LEU A 42 17.20 -35.66 -5.98
C LEU A 42 17.35 -34.27 -6.58
N THR A 43 17.96 -34.24 -7.77
CA THR A 43 17.66 -33.18 -8.75
C THR A 43 16.20 -33.39 -9.12
N GLU A 44 15.30 -32.92 -8.25
CA GLU A 44 13.93 -32.70 -8.66
C GLU A 44 14.02 -31.72 -9.82
N ASP A 45 13.67 -32.20 -11.00
CA ASP A 45 13.43 -31.42 -12.20
C ASP A 45 12.42 -30.33 -11.82
N PHE A 46 12.93 -29.17 -11.40
CA PHE A 46 12.16 -27.93 -11.32
C PHE A 46 11.86 -27.53 -12.76
N SER A 47 10.86 -28.18 -13.34
CA SER A 47 10.18 -27.68 -14.52
C SER A 47 9.76 -26.24 -14.23
N PRO A 48 10.22 -25.23 -14.99
CA PRO A 48 9.87 -23.82 -14.78
C PRO A 48 8.47 -23.51 -15.32
N GLU A 49 7.56 -24.48 -15.30
CA GLU A 49 6.19 -24.35 -15.75
C GLU A 49 5.32 -23.98 -14.53
N ASN A 50 4.81 -22.75 -14.53
CA ASN A 50 3.81 -22.18 -13.60
C ASN A 50 4.24 -21.49 -12.30
N SER A 51 5.42 -20.86 -12.23
CA SER A 51 5.71 -19.88 -11.17
C SER A 51 5.05 -18.50 -11.42
N ASN A 52 3.74 -18.43 -11.66
CA ASN A 52 3.01 -17.15 -11.76
C ASN A 52 2.26 -16.87 -10.45
N PRO A 53 2.94 -16.38 -9.39
CA PRO A 53 2.29 -16.08 -8.12
C PRO A 53 1.24 -14.98 -8.32
N ARG A 54 0.16 -15.04 -7.55
CA ARG A 54 -0.88 -13.99 -7.56
C ARG A 54 -0.33 -12.62 -7.18
N SER A 55 0.67 -12.54 -6.31
CA SER A 55 1.29 -11.27 -5.93
C SER A 55 2.34 -10.85 -6.96
N PHE A 56 2.35 -9.57 -7.32
CA PHE A 56 3.43 -9.00 -8.13
C PHE A 56 4.80 -9.13 -7.42
N PRO A 57 5.84 -9.60 -8.13
CA PRO A 57 7.22 -9.53 -7.66
C PRO A 57 7.64 -8.09 -7.33
N HIS A 58 8.62 -7.93 -6.45
CA HIS A 58 9.08 -6.60 -6.02
C HIS A 58 9.59 -5.74 -7.19
N SER A 59 10.32 -6.34 -8.14
CA SER A 59 10.79 -5.67 -9.36
C SER A 59 9.63 -5.13 -10.20
N VAL A 60 8.57 -5.92 -10.36
CA VAL A 60 7.36 -5.51 -11.09
C VAL A 60 6.64 -4.38 -10.36
N LYS A 61 6.52 -4.44 -9.03
CA LYS A 61 5.93 -3.35 -8.23
C LYS A 61 6.69 -2.04 -8.42
N GLN A 62 8.03 -2.08 -8.39
CA GLN A 62 8.86 -0.90 -8.63
C GLN A 62 8.62 -0.32 -10.03
N GLN A 63 8.71 -1.15 -11.08
CA GLN A 63 8.46 -0.70 -12.46
C GLN A 63 7.03 -0.20 -12.67
N CYS A 64 6.05 -0.80 -11.98
CA CYS A 64 4.65 -0.40 -12.01
C CYS A 64 4.43 0.97 -11.35
N TRP A 65 5.15 1.26 -10.26
CA TRP A 65 5.21 2.61 -9.67
C TRP A 65 5.84 3.61 -10.65
N ASP A 66 6.93 3.22 -11.30
CA ASP A 66 7.64 4.09 -12.24
C ASP A 66 6.82 4.42 -13.48
N LYS A 67 5.97 3.49 -13.92
CA LYS A 67 4.99 3.63 -15.00
C LYS A 67 3.84 4.58 -14.67
N ALA A 68 3.48 4.74 -13.39
CA ALA A 68 2.35 5.57 -12.97
C ALA A 68 2.58 7.07 -13.28
N GLU A 69 1.50 7.84 -13.43
CA GLU A 69 1.60 9.24 -13.81
C GLU A 69 2.33 10.07 -12.73
N LYS A 70 3.27 10.91 -13.15
CA LYS A 70 4.04 11.79 -12.25
C LYS A 70 3.24 13.04 -11.89
N ILE A 71 3.39 13.52 -10.67
CA ILE A 71 2.77 14.79 -10.24
C ILE A 71 3.79 15.92 -10.46
N LYS A 72 3.43 16.94 -11.26
CA LYS A 72 4.29 18.10 -11.51
C LYS A 72 4.70 18.79 -10.20
N GLY A 73 5.98 19.16 -10.09
CA GLY A 73 6.56 19.79 -8.90
C GLY A 73 6.75 18.86 -7.68
N ARG A 74 6.49 17.56 -7.83
CA ARG A 74 6.63 16.55 -6.76
C ARG A 74 7.67 15.50 -7.13
N ASP A 75 8.29 14.93 -6.10
CA ASP A 75 9.21 13.81 -6.26
C ASP A 75 8.47 12.56 -6.79
N PRO A 76 8.80 12.06 -8.00
CA PRO A 76 8.15 10.89 -8.59
C PRO A 76 8.44 9.58 -7.83
N ASP A 77 9.47 9.54 -6.99
CA ASP A 77 9.73 8.36 -6.15
C ASP A 77 8.72 8.26 -5.00
N ARG A 78 8.08 9.38 -4.63
CA ARG A 78 7.21 9.52 -3.46
C ARG A 78 5.74 9.70 -3.83
N TRP A 79 5.47 10.42 -4.91
CA TRP A 79 4.13 10.80 -5.32
C TRP A 79 3.81 10.36 -6.74
N ARG A 80 2.62 9.79 -6.93
CA ARG A 80 2.09 9.43 -8.25
C ARG A 80 0.61 9.74 -8.33
N ARG A 81 0.09 9.81 -9.55
CA ARG A 81 -1.33 9.72 -9.86
C ARG A 81 -1.65 8.32 -10.38
N ASP A 82 -2.74 7.76 -9.85
CA ASP A 82 -3.31 6.54 -10.42
C ASP A 82 -4.01 6.85 -11.77
N PRO A 83 -4.42 5.84 -12.56
CA PRO A 83 -5.10 6.05 -13.85
C PRO A 83 -6.45 6.78 -13.81
N LEU A 84 -6.99 7.00 -12.61
CA LEU A 84 -8.22 7.75 -12.36
C LEU A 84 -7.94 9.19 -11.92
N GLY A 85 -6.66 9.56 -11.76
CA GLY A 85 -6.19 10.89 -11.37
C GLY A 85 -6.05 11.08 -9.86
N ASN A 86 -6.28 10.05 -9.05
CA ASN A 86 -6.13 10.13 -7.60
C ASN A 86 -4.66 10.24 -7.23
N THR A 87 -4.37 11.13 -6.28
CA THR A 87 -3.02 11.27 -5.72
C THR A 87 -2.76 10.14 -4.74
N VAL A 88 -1.64 9.44 -4.91
CA VAL A 88 -1.22 8.34 -4.04
C VAL A 88 0.20 8.55 -3.54
N PHE A 89 0.45 8.08 -2.33
CA PHE A 89 1.73 8.26 -1.64
C PHE A 89 2.47 6.93 -1.46
N ARG A 90 3.77 6.91 -1.81
CA ARG A 90 4.56 5.67 -1.90
C ARG A 90 4.58 4.84 -0.62
N LYS A 91 4.58 5.49 0.54
CA LYS A 91 4.65 4.81 1.85
C LYS A 91 3.30 4.21 2.29
N LEU A 92 2.19 4.60 1.67
CA LEU A 92 0.84 4.19 2.06
C LEU A 92 0.34 3.06 1.14
N VAL A 93 0.80 1.83 1.40
CA VAL A 93 0.40 0.62 0.66
C VAL A 93 -0.59 -0.19 1.49
N GLY A 94 -1.70 -0.66 0.90
CA GLY A 94 -2.61 -1.63 1.55
C GLY A 94 -3.51 -1.07 2.65
N CYS A 95 -3.50 0.24 2.91
CA CYS A 95 -4.38 0.90 3.88
C CYS A 95 -5.67 1.45 3.23
N PRO A 96 -6.74 1.73 4.01
CA PRO A 96 -8.01 2.22 3.46
C PRO A 96 -8.09 3.76 3.31
N GLY A 97 -6.97 4.48 3.46
CA GLY A 97 -6.94 5.94 3.35
C GLY A 97 -6.98 6.46 1.92
N CYS A 98 -7.34 7.73 1.73
CA CYS A 98 -7.48 8.34 0.41
C CYS A 98 -6.17 8.48 -0.38
N LEU A 99 -5.02 8.47 0.30
CA LEU A 99 -3.69 8.49 -0.35
C LEU A 99 -3.07 7.08 -0.45
N CYS A 100 -3.77 6.07 0.07
CA CYS A 100 -3.30 4.70 0.06
C CYS A 100 -3.52 4.07 -1.31
N HIS A 101 -2.59 3.22 -1.72
CA HIS A 101 -2.66 2.49 -2.97
C HIS A 101 -2.41 1.00 -2.79
N ASP A 102 -2.84 0.24 -3.79
CA ASP A 102 -2.46 -1.13 -4.02
C ASP A 102 -1.84 -1.27 -5.42
N TYR A 103 -1.14 -2.37 -5.65
CA TYR A 103 -0.76 -2.81 -6.98
C TYR A 103 -1.89 -3.71 -7.51
N ASP A 104 -2.70 -3.15 -8.38
CA ASP A 104 -3.89 -3.79 -8.96
C ASP A 104 -3.53 -4.54 -10.24
N HIS A 105 -4.16 -5.69 -10.43
CA HIS A 105 -4.17 -6.38 -11.72
C HIS A 105 -5.26 -5.76 -12.60
N ILE A 106 -4.89 -5.15 -13.72
CA ILE A 106 -5.84 -4.55 -14.69
C ILE A 106 -6.91 -5.59 -15.04
N VAL A 107 -6.49 -6.77 -15.47
CA VAL A 107 -7.30 -7.99 -15.53
C VAL A 107 -7.08 -8.79 -14.24
N PRO A 108 -8.11 -9.06 -13.43
CA PRO A 108 -7.97 -9.77 -12.17
C PRO A 108 -7.30 -11.13 -12.33
N TYR A 109 -6.46 -11.52 -11.35
CA TYR A 109 -5.78 -12.82 -11.38
C TYR A 109 -6.76 -14.01 -11.51
N SER A 110 -7.91 -13.95 -10.84
CA SER A 110 -8.97 -14.97 -10.94
C SER A 110 -9.64 -15.06 -12.30
N LYS A 111 -9.32 -14.14 -13.23
CA LYS A 111 -9.80 -14.10 -14.62
C LYS A 111 -8.66 -14.35 -15.61
N GLY A 112 -7.54 -14.93 -15.17
CA GLY A 112 -6.39 -15.26 -16.00
C GLY A 112 -5.35 -14.14 -16.12
N GLY A 113 -5.51 -13.03 -15.40
CA GLY A 113 -4.53 -11.95 -15.39
C GLY A 113 -3.22 -12.35 -14.73
N LYS A 114 -2.12 -12.31 -15.47
CA LYS A 114 -0.78 -12.65 -14.95
C LYS A 114 -0.20 -11.51 -14.11
N SER A 115 0.75 -11.82 -13.22
CA SER A 115 1.41 -10.84 -12.37
C SER A 115 2.61 -10.17 -13.08
N THR A 116 2.37 -9.64 -14.28
CA THR A 116 3.39 -8.98 -15.13
C THR A 116 3.25 -7.46 -15.09
N LEU A 117 4.23 -6.73 -15.61
CA LEU A 117 4.23 -5.26 -15.62
C LEU A 117 3.08 -4.69 -16.45
N GLU A 118 2.73 -5.34 -17.55
CA GLU A 118 1.67 -4.92 -18.49
C GLU A 118 0.32 -4.94 -17.79
N ASN A 119 0.11 -5.94 -16.92
CA ASN A 119 -1.12 -6.12 -16.16
C ASN A 119 -1.09 -5.41 -14.79
N CYS A 120 0.00 -4.76 -14.41
CA CYS A 120 0.08 -4.03 -13.14
C CYS A 120 -0.31 -2.56 -13.32
N GLN A 121 -1.12 -2.02 -12.42
CA GLN A 121 -1.31 -0.59 -12.25
C GLN A 121 -1.31 -0.21 -10.76
N VAL A 122 -0.78 0.96 -10.44
CA VAL A 122 -1.00 1.57 -9.13
C VAL A 122 -2.43 2.09 -9.11
N LEU A 123 -3.22 1.68 -8.11
CA LEU A 123 -4.62 2.09 -7.99
C LEU A 123 -4.92 2.44 -6.53
N GLN A 124 -5.71 3.49 -6.29
CA GLN A 124 -6.14 3.83 -4.94
C GLN A 124 -6.81 2.61 -4.27
N ALA A 125 -6.40 2.29 -3.04
CA ALA A 125 -6.77 1.03 -2.39
C ALA A 125 -8.29 0.85 -2.21
N THR A 126 -9.02 1.94 -1.93
CA THR A 126 -10.49 1.94 -1.84
C THR A 126 -11.15 1.61 -3.18
N VAL A 127 -10.61 2.14 -4.29
CA VAL A 127 -11.08 1.82 -5.65
C VAL A 127 -10.77 0.37 -5.98
N ASN A 128 -9.55 -0.10 -5.71
CA ASN A 128 -9.13 -1.48 -5.95
C ASN A 128 -10.05 -2.48 -5.24
N ARG A 129 -10.33 -2.25 -3.95
CA ARG A 129 -11.27 -3.07 -3.17
C ARG A 129 -12.69 -3.05 -3.74
N SER A 130 -13.13 -1.89 -4.22
CA SER A 130 -14.45 -1.72 -4.84
C SER A 130 -14.55 -2.30 -6.25
N LYS A 131 -13.41 -2.45 -6.94
CA LYS A 131 -13.28 -3.13 -8.25
C LYS A 131 -13.36 -4.65 -8.06
N GLY A 132 -12.57 -5.18 -7.12
CA GLY A 132 -12.52 -6.62 -6.85
C GLY A 132 -12.09 -7.43 -8.08
N ASN A 133 -12.86 -8.47 -8.42
CA ASN A 133 -12.62 -9.32 -9.59
C ASN A 133 -13.49 -8.98 -10.82
N ARG A 134 -14.14 -7.81 -10.81
CA ARG A 134 -15.05 -7.39 -11.88
C ARG A 134 -14.25 -6.76 -13.01
N THR A 135 -14.56 -7.14 -14.24
CA THR A 135 -13.90 -6.66 -15.46
C THR A 135 -14.74 -5.63 -16.22
N GLU A 136 -16.03 -5.54 -15.97
CA GLU A 136 -16.99 -4.73 -16.73
C GLU A 136 -17.32 -3.37 -16.06
N ILE A 137 -16.50 -2.92 -15.11
CA ILE A 137 -16.73 -1.62 -14.45
C ILE A 137 -16.18 -0.50 -15.34
N SER A 138 -17.02 0.50 -15.62
CA SER A 138 -16.60 1.68 -16.38
C SER A 138 -15.60 2.54 -15.60
N LYS A 139 -14.76 3.29 -16.33
CA LYS A 139 -13.84 4.26 -15.71
C LYS A 139 -14.58 5.29 -14.85
N SER A 140 -15.75 5.76 -15.30
CA SER A 140 -16.61 6.68 -14.56
C SER A 140 -17.08 6.11 -13.23
N ASP A 141 -17.48 4.83 -13.19
CA ASP A 141 -17.93 4.20 -11.94
C ASP A 141 -16.76 4.03 -10.96
N LEU A 142 -15.56 3.73 -11.46
CA LEU A 142 -14.36 3.67 -10.62
C LEU A 142 -13.98 5.05 -10.07
N ILE A 143 -14.14 6.11 -10.86
CA ILE A 143 -13.95 7.50 -10.40
C ILE A 143 -14.94 7.82 -9.28
N GLN A 144 -16.22 7.45 -9.41
CA GLN A 144 -17.22 7.66 -8.36
C GLN A 144 -16.90 6.92 -7.04
N LYS A 145 -16.21 5.78 -7.14
CA LYS A 145 -15.74 4.98 -6.00
C LYS A 145 -14.43 5.49 -5.39
N SER A 146 -13.80 6.50 -6.00
CA SER A 146 -12.56 7.07 -5.50
C SER A 146 -12.79 7.85 -4.22
N ALA A 147 -11.94 7.62 -3.23
CA ALA A 147 -11.89 8.43 -2.01
C ALA A 147 -11.18 9.73 -2.35
N TYR A 148 -11.93 10.77 -2.69
CA TYR A 148 -11.34 12.06 -3.05
C TYR A 148 -10.79 12.77 -1.81
N CYS A 149 -9.51 13.14 -1.85
CA CYS A 149 -8.94 14.08 -0.90
C CYS A 149 -8.14 15.17 -1.60
N ARG A 150 -8.53 16.43 -1.33
CA ARG A 150 -7.74 17.60 -1.74
C ARG A 150 -6.62 17.77 -0.74
N VAL A 151 -5.40 17.52 -1.19
CA VAL A 151 -4.20 17.70 -0.38
C VAL A 151 -3.46 18.89 -0.96
N SER A 152 -3.31 19.96 -0.16
CA SER A 152 -2.59 21.14 -0.62
C SER A 152 -1.11 20.84 -0.76
N GLY A 153 -0.36 21.71 -1.45
CA GLY A 153 1.08 21.54 -1.55
C GLY A 153 1.78 21.47 -0.18
N ARG A 154 1.31 22.24 0.79
CA ARG A 154 1.83 22.24 2.17
C ARG A 154 1.52 20.94 2.90
N ASP A 155 0.34 20.37 2.70
CA ASP A 155 -0.04 19.11 3.36
C ASP A 155 0.75 17.93 2.78
N MET A 156 1.00 17.94 1.47
CA MET A 156 1.91 16.98 0.84
C MET A 156 3.32 17.06 1.43
N ASP A 157 3.82 18.27 1.70
CA ASP A 157 5.13 18.49 2.34
C ASP A 157 5.18 17.92 3.75
N LEU A 158 4.13 18.16 4.53
CA LEU A 158 4.01 17.63 5.88
C LEU A 158 4.02 16.10 5.88
N LEU A 159 3.32 15.46 4.93
CA LEU A 159 3.31 14.01 4.77
C LEU A 159 4.69 13.47 4.35
N GLU A 160 5.38 14.14 3.42
CA GLU A 160 6.74 13.79 3.04
C GLU A 160 7.71 13.89 4.22
N LEU A 161 7.68 15.01 4.93
CA LEU A 161 8.52 15.26 6.09
C LEU A 161 8.28 14.20 7.17
N SER A 162 7.01 13.87 7.44
CA SER A 162 6.65 12.87 8.45
C SER A 162 7.08 11.46 8.06
N ALA A 163 7.07 11.11 6.77
CA ALA A 163 7.34 9.75 6.30
C ALA A 163 8.80 9.50 5.89
N PHE A 164 9.54 10.56 5.53
CA PHE A 164 10.90 10.48 5.01
C PHE A 164 11.91 11.37 5.74
N GLY A 165 11.48 12.26 6.62
CA GLY A 165 12.35 13.20 7.34
C GLY A 165 12.79 14.42 6.51
N ASN A 166 12.34 14.55 5.26
CA ASN A 166 12.62 15.70 4.40
C ASN A 166 11.57 15.83 3.29
N VAL A 167 11.60 16.95 2.56
CA VAL A 167 10.76 17.22 1.39
C VAL A 167 11.64 17.27 0.15
N ARG A 168 11.23 16.60 -0.94
CA ARG A 168 11.92 16.64 -2.23
C ARG A 168 10.98 17.21 -3.30
N ARG A 169 11.47 18.19 -4.05
CA ARG A 169 10.77 18.70 -5.23
C ARG A 169 11.18 17.89 -6.45
N GLY A 170 10.22 17.63 -7.33
CA GLY A 170 10.54 17.15 -8.68
C GLY A 170 11.35 18.22 -9.40
N GLN A 171 12.17 17.83 -10.37
CA GLN A 171 12.79 18.80 -11.26
C GLN A 171 11.69 19.60 -11.95
N ASP A 172 11.58 20.88 -11.61
CA ASP A 172 10.71 21.80 -12.32
C ASP A 172 11.35 22.01 -13.69
N SER A 173 10.78 21.42 -14.73
CA SER A 173 11.14 21.70 -16.12
C SER A 173 10.71 23.12 -16.56
N GLY A 174 10.66 24.07 -15.62
CA GLY A 174 10.16 25.43 -15.79
C GLY A 174 11.12 26.43 -15.17
N GLY A 175 12.23 26.67 -15.86
CA GLY A 175 13.04 27.84 -15.61
C GLY A 175 12.22 29.10 -15.88
N CYS A 176 11.89 29.85 -14.84
CA CYS A 176 11.62 31.27 -14.97
C CYS A 176 12.86 32.00 -14.45
N LYS A 177 13.74 32.42 -15.38
CA LYS A 177 14.76 33.43 -15.09
C LYS A 177 14.05 34.77 -15.21
N ILE A 178 13.80 35.42 -14.09
CA ILE A 178 13.49 36.85 -14.09
C ILE A 178 14.85 37.56 -14.16
N GLN A 179 15.07 38.28 -15.27
CA GLN A 179 16.10 39.30 -15.39
C GLN A 179 15.51 40.64 -14.96
#